data_AF-A0A7X4A6N2-F1
#
_entry.id   AF-A0A7X4A6N2-F1
#
_cell.length_a   1.000
_cell.length_b   1.000
_cell.length_c   1.000
_cell.angle_alpha   90.00
_cell.angle_beta   90.00
_cell.angle_gamma   90.00
#
_symmetry.space_group_name_H-M   'P 1'
#
loop_
_entity.id
_entity.type
_entity.pdbx_description
1 polymer ?
#
loop_
_entity_poly.entity_id
_entity_poly.type
_entity_poly.pdbx_seq_one_letter_code
_entity_poly.pdbx_strand_id
1 'polypeptide(L)'
;MAYADPEVGKARDRERFRRRTEDRVAAGLCPRCGVQPPAPERTMCAPCNEKRNAASRARDARLRAEGKPRRNPGTARQYERERSRREAEARRAAGLCTRCGKEPAAPGRSSCEPCLEKRRAADRAKYAAGKAAGLPYGGANADAKRRAGRAKSKRRQKARIATGLCIRCGKRPPVDGGTTCAPCRQKRQAAEKRQYAERRAAGLCTRCGAPVHDGLSRCAPCTVIDEAGRNPERKNARSRQLYAERRAAGLCTACGAPSQGASRCVPCAEKSYHGSAHFRGIPVWDPRWTVVELDSGREHGPFDSEADVALCLAFEKLDRDRVEVVSD
;
A
#
# COMPACT_ATOMS: atom_id res chain seq x y z
N MET A 1 -5.02 46.63 31.23
CA MET A 1 -4.97 46.06 32.60
C MET A 1 -4.63 44.58 32.50
N ALA A 2 -3.44 44.17 32.92
CA ALA A 2 -3.09 42.74 32.96
C ALA A 2 -3.67 42.14 34.25
N TYR A 3 -4.54 41.14 34.14
CA TYR A 3 -5.04 40.42 35.30
C TYR A 3 -3.87 39.68 35.97
N ALA A 4 -3.75 39.80 37.29
CA ALA A 4 -2.74 39.10 38.06
C ALA A 4 -2.92 37.58 37.86
N ASP A 5 -1.79 36.88 37.66
CA ASP A 5 -1.78 35.43 37.46
C ASP A 5 -2.44 34.72 38.67
N PRO A 6 -3.58 34.02 38.46
CA PRO A 6 -4.28 33.30 39.52
C PRO A 6 -3.41 32.26 40.24
N GLU A 7 -2.38 31.71 39.58
CA GLU A 7 -1.47 30.74 40.18
C GLU A 7 -0.54 31.38 41.20
N VAL A 8 -0.12 32.63 40.99
CA VAL A 8 0.68 33.40 41.95
C VAL A 8 -0.12 33.67 43.22
N GLY A 9 -1.40 34.01 43.08
CA GLY A 9 -2.32 34.15 44.23
C GLY A 9 -2.46 32.85 45.02
N LYS A 10 -2.72 31.73 44.34
CA LYS A 10 -2.83 30.41 44.97
C LYS A 10 -1.54 29.98 45.67
N ALA A 11 -0.37 30.30 45.10
CA ALA A 11 0.92 29.98 45.70
C ALA A 11 1.11 30.72 47.04
N ARG A 12 0.81 32.02 47.06
CA ARG A 12 0.85 32.86 48.28
C ARG A 12 -0.13 32.37 49.35
N ASP A 13 -1.33 31.96 48.98
CA ASP A 13 -2.31 31.40 49.92
C ASP A 13 -1.85 30.07 50.53
N ARG A 14 -1.24 29.20 49.71
CA ARG A 14 -0.65 27.94 50.20
C ARG A 14 0.50 28.18 51.16
N GLU A 15 1.33 29.18 50.89
CA GLU A 15 2.43 29.58 51.76
C GLU A 15 1.92 30.15 53.08
N ARG A 16 0.98 31.09 53.05
CA ARG A 16 0.32 31.63 54.25
C ARG A 16 -0.32 30.52 55.09
N PHE A 17 -0.99 29.57 54.44
CA PHE A 17 -1.59 28.42 55.11
C PHE A 17 -0.53 27.52 55.76
N ARG A 18 0.58 27.25 55.08
CA ARG A 18 1.71 26.46 55.62
C ARG A 18 2.30 27.13 56.85
N ARG A 19 2.68 28.41 56.76
CA ARG A 19 3.24 29.16 57.88
C ARG A 19 2.33 29.13 59.11
N ARG A 20 1.05 29.46 58.93
CA ARG A 20 0.06 29.40 60.03
C ARG A 20 -0.07 28.00 60.64
N THR A 21 0.08 26.97 59.83
CA THR A 21 0.00 25.58 60.30
C THR A 21 1.24 25.23 61.13
N GLU A 22 2.43 25.63 60.68
CA GLU A 22 3.70 25.47 61.38
C GLU A 22 3.69 26.22 62.72
N ASP A 23 3.26 27.49 62.74
CA ASP A 23 3.15 28.29 63.97
C ASP A 23 2.26 27.62 65.02
N ARG A 24 1.13 27.05 64.60
CA ARG A 24 0.19 26.34 65.49
C ARG A 24 0.79 25.04 66.02
N VAL A 25 1.48 24.27 65.16
CA VAL A 25 2.13 23.03 65.58
C VAL A 25 3.27 23.32 66.56
N ALA A 26 4.06 24.37 66.31
CA ALA A 26 5.13 24.81 67.21
C ALA A 26 4.58 25.24 68.59
N ALA A 27 3.41 25.88 68.62
CA ALA A 27 2.70 26.21 69.86
C ALA A 27 1.98 25.02 70.53
N GLY A 28 2.11 23.79 70.01
CA GLY A 28 1.44 22.60 70.54
C GLY A 28 -0.07 22.56 70.30
N LEU A 29 -0.59 23.39 69.39
CA LEU A 29 -2.02 23.54 69.10
C LEU A 29 -2.41 22.76 67.84
N CYS A 30 -3.71 22.43 67.74
CA CYS A 30 -4.24 21.74 66.58
C CYS A 30 -4.00 22.56 65.30
N PRO A 31 -3.38 21.98 64.25
CA PRO A 31 -3.05 22.70 63.00
C PRO A 31 -4.29 23.27 62.29
N ARG A 32 -5.46 22.63 62.48
CA ARG A 32 -6.72 23.02 61.83
C ARG A 32 -7.40 24.21 62.50
N CYS A 33 -7.74 24.10 63.79
CA CYS A 33 -8.46 25.15 64.51
C CYS A 33 -7.53 26.11 65.28
N GLY A 34 -6.38 25.65 65.76
CA GLY A 34 -5.46 26.43 66.60
C GLY A 34 -5.97 26.72 68.01
N VAL A 35 -6.97 25.97 68.51
CA VAL A 35 -7.62 26.26 69.82
C VAL A 35 -7.17 25.32 70.92
N GLN A 36 -7.07 24.02 70.62
CA GLN A 36 -6.76 22.97 71.59
C GLN A 36 -5.64 22.09 71.06
N PRO A 37 -4.87 21.41 71.94
CA PRO A 37 -3.85 20.48 71.50
C PRO A 37 -4.42 19.31 70.69
N PRO A 38 -3.61 18.67 69.85
CA PRO A 38 -3.99 17.43 69.18
C PRO A 38 -4.36 16.33 70.18
N ALA A 39 -5.25 15.42 69.78
CA ALA A 39 -5.52 14.23 70.58
C ALA A 39 -4.29 13.30 70.58
N PRO A 40 -4.11 12.42 71.60
CA PRO A 40 -3.00 11.48 71.65
C PRO A 40 -2.88 10.67 70.36
N GLU A 41 -1.65 10.51 69.86
CA GLU A 41 -1.32 9.81 68.60
C GLU A 41 -2.00 10.37 67.33
N ARG A 42 -2.57 11.58 67.39
CA ARG A 42 -3.27 12.21 66.25
C ARG A 42 -2.73 13.58 65.93
N THR A 43 -2.89 13.97 64.67
CA THR A 43 -2.45 15.28 64.14
C THR A 43 -3.45 16.41 64.33
N MET A 44 -4.64 16.14 64.90
CA MET A 44 -5.68 17.15 65.14
C MET A 44 -6.39 16.91 66.48
N CYS A 45 -7.00 17.95 67.04
CA CYS A 45 -7.87 17.80 68.21
C CYS A 45 -9.08 16.91 67.88
N ALA A 46 -9.67 16.29 68.90
CA ALA A 46 -10.80 15.36 68.73
C ALA A 46 -11.99 15.97 67.97
N PRO A 47 -12.44 17.22 68.25
CA PRO A 47 -13.52 17.86 67.49
C PRO A 47 -13.19 18.05 66.00
N CYS A 48 -11.97 18.48 65.69
CA CYS A 48 -11.53 18.66 64.31
C CYS A 48 -11.41 17.33 63.56
N ASN A 49 -10.99 16.27 64.25
CA ASN A 49 -10.95 14.92 63.70
C ASN A 49 -12.35 14.40 63.41
N GLU A 50 -13.30 14.55 64.33
CA GLU A 50 -14.66 14.06 64.11
C GLU A 50 -15.35 14.81 62.97
N LYS A 51 -15.19 16.14 62.90
CA LYS A 51 -15.69 16.93 61.77
C LYS A 51 -15.11 16.46 60.43
N ARG A 52 -13.81 16.09 60.39
CA ARG A 52 -13.18 15.54 59.18
C ARG A 52 -13.75 14.16 58.84
N ASN A 53 -13.92 13.30 59.83
CA ASN A 53 -14.43 11.95 59.66
C ASN A 53 -15.89 11.97 59.17
N ALA A 54 -16.75 12.79 59.78
CA ALA A 54 -18.12 13.01 59.35
C ALA A 54 -18.21 13.46 57.89
N ALA A 55 -17.38 14.43 57.48
CA ALA A 55 -17.31 14.88 56.08
C ALA A 55 -16.83 13.76 55.13
N SER A 56 -15.92 12.88 55.57
CA SER A 56 -15.52 11.71 54.78
C SER A 56 -16.66 10.71 54.65
N ARG A 57 -17.37 10.39 55.75
CA ARG A 57 -18.50 9.46 55.75
C ARG A 57 -19.63 9.96 54.85
N ALA A 58 -19.98 11.24 54.94
CA ALA A 58 -21.00 11.87 54.10
C ALA A 58 -20.64 11.81 52.60
N ARG A 59 -19.37 12.10 52.26
CA ARG A 59 -18.87 11.97 50.88
C ARG A 59 -18.97 10.53 50.38
N ASP A 60 -18.53 9.57 51.17
CA ASP A 60 -18.57 8.15 50.79
C ASP A 60 -20.01 7.65 50.64
N ALA A 61 -20.93 8.10 51.50
CA ALA A 61 -22.36 7.80 51.38
C ALA A 61 -22.93 8.34 50.07
N ARG A 62 -22.63 9.60 49.72
CA ARG A 62 -23.03 10.18 48.43
C ARG A 62 -22.47 9.40 47.24
N LEU A 63 -21.18 9.07 47.26
CA LEU A 63 -20.56 8.31 46.16
C LEU A 63 -21.20 6.92 46.01
N ARG A 64 -21.53 6.24 47.10
CA ARG A 64 -22.27 4.97 47.05
C ARG A 64 -23.68 5.13 46.47
N ALA A 65 -24.42 6.15 46.90
CA ALA A 65 -25.76 6.43 46.38
C ALA A 65 -25.75 6.76 44.88
N GLU A 66 -24.72 7.47 44.40
CA GLU A 66 -24.51 7.79 43.00
C GLU A 66 -23.87 6.64 42.18
N GLY A 67 -23.56 5.49 42.81
CA GLY A 67 -22.86 4.37 42.16
C GLY A 67 -21.43 4.71 41.71
N LYS A 68 -20.85 5.81 42.20
CA LYS A 68 -19.52 6.28 41.80
C LYS A 68 -18.43 5.65 42.69
N PRO A 69 -17.30 5.25 42.10
CA PRO A 69 -16.19 4.70 42.88
C PRO A 69 -15.53 5.77 43.75
N ARG A 70 -15.09 5.39 44.96
CA ARG A 70 -14.36 6.27 45.91
C ARG A 70 -13.10 6.90 45.31
N ARG A 71 -12.43 6.19 44.40
CA ARG A 71 -11.25 6.64 43.65
C ARG A 71 -11.51 6.44 42.16
N ASN A 72 -11.10 7.40 41.33
CA ASN A 72 -11.22 7.26 39.88
C ASN A 72 -10.44 6.01 39.41
N PRO A 73 -11.09 5.02 38.77
CA PRO A 73 -10.44 3.79 38.33
C PRO A 73 -9.33 4.02 37.31
N GLY A 74 -9.47 5.05 36.46
CA GLY A 74 -8.45 5.40 35.47
C GLY A 74 -7.16 5.86 36.13
N THR A 75 -7.24 6.76 37.11
CA THR A 75 -6.06 7.27 37.82
C THR A 75 -5.45 6.21 38.74
N ALA A 76 -6.26 5.33 39.33
CA ALA A 76 -5.76 4.18 40.09
C ALA A 76 -4.95 3.23 39.20
N ARG A 77 -5.47 2.87 38.03
CA ARG A 77 -4.77 2.03 37.04
C ARG A 77 -3.49 2.67 36.52
N GLN A 78 -3.50 4.00 36.29
CA GLN A 78 -2.29 4.74 35.88
C GLN A 78 -1.21 4.66 36.96
N TYR A 79 -1.56 4.94 38.22
CA TYR A 79 -0.65 4.85 39.35
C TYR A 79 -0.07 3.43 39.52
N GLU A 80 -0.90 2.38 39.40
CA GLU A 80 -0.42 0.99 39.45
C GLU A 80 0.55 0.66 38.31
N ARG A 81 0.29 1.15 37.09
CA ARG A 81 1.21 0.98 35.95
C ARG A 81 2.53 1.69 36.17
N GLU A 82 2.51 2.91 36.70
CA GLU A 82 3.72 3.66 37.03
C GLU A 82 4.52 2.98 38.13
N ARG A 83 3.86 2.55 39.21
CA ARG A 83 4.49 1.77 40.29
C ARG A 83 5.11 0.49 39.76
N SER A 84 4.36 -0.30 38.98
CA SER A 84 4.85 -1.55 38.39
C SER A 84 6.05 -1.32 37.47
N ARG A 85 6.05 -0.21 36.72
CA ARG A 85 7.20 0.19 35.88
C ARG A 85 8.43 0.51 36.73
N ARG A 86 8.28 1.35 37.77
CA ARG A 86 9.37 1.71 38.68
C ARG A 86 9.94 0.47 39.38
N GLU A 87 9.09 -0.43 39.86
CA GLU A 87 9.52 -1.68 40.47
C GLU A 87 10.26 -2.58 39.46
N ALA A 88 9.79 -2.67 38.22
CA ALA A 88 10.46 -3.44 37.19
C ALA A 88 11.83 -2.84 36.81
N GLU A 89 11.94 -1.51 36.75
CA GLU A 89 13.20 -0.80 36.53
C GLU A 89 14.18 -1.00 37.69
N ALA A 90 13.72 -0.83 38.93
CA ALA A 90 14.53 -1.09 40.12
C ALA A 90 15.03 -2.54 40.18
N ARG A 91 14.17 -3.52 39.85
CA ARG A 91 14.58 -4.94 39.76
C ARG A 91 15.61 -5.16 38.66
N ARG A 92 15.45 -4.55 37.48
CA ARG A 92 16.46 -4.64 36.39
C ARG A 92 17.79 -4.06 36.82
N ALA A 93 17.79 -2.89 37.46
CA ALA A 93 18.99 -2.24 37.96
C ALA A 93 19.71 -3.09 39.02
N ALA A 94 18.95 -3.77 39.87
CA ALA A 94 19.47 -4.73 40.85
C ALA A 94 19.84 -6.11 40.25
N GLY A 95 19.71 -6.32 38.94
CA GLY A 95 19.97 -7.62 38.30
C GLY A 95 18.94 -8.72 38.65
N LEU A 96 17.79 -8.36 39.21
CA LEU A 96 16.74 -9.27 39.66
C LEU A 96 15.68 -9.54 38.58
N CYS A 97 15.03 -10.70 38.70
CA CYS A 97 13.90 -11.09 37.88
C CYS A 97 12.78 -10.04 37.98
N THR A 98 12.41 -9.42 36.86
CA THR A 98 11.33 -8.43 36.82
C THR A 98 9.96 -8.97 37.21
N ARG A 99 9.74 -10.29 37.05
CA ARG A 99 8.46 -10.95 37.32
C ARG A 99 8.28 -11.28 38.80
N CYS A 100 9.24 -11.96 39.43
CA CYS A 100 9.11 -12.39 40.83
C CYS A 100 9.92 -11.52 41.81
N GLY A 101 11.00 -10.87 41.37
CA GLY A 101 11.89 -10.07 42.21
C GLY A 101 12.72 -10.87 43.22
N LYS A 102 12.68 -12.21 43.20
CA LYS A 102 13.30 -13.07 44.23
C LYS A 102 14.70 -13.57 43.88
N GLU A 103 14.94 -13.78 42.59
CA GLU A 103 16.16 -14.39 42.05
C GLU A 103 16.79 -13.48 41.00
N PRO A 104 18.10 -13.61 40.74
CA PRO A 104 18.74 -12.92 39.63
C PRO A 104 18.08 -13.27 38.30
N ALA A 105 18.07 -12.31 37.37
CA ALA A 105 17.61 -12.56 36.02
C ALA A 105 18.58 -13.50 35.29
N ALA A 106 18.06 -14.40 34.46
CA ALA A 106 18.91 -15.28 33.66
C ALA A 106 19.77 -14.44 32.67
N PRO A 107 20.96 -14.92 32.28
CA PRO A 107 21.86 -14.18 31.39
C PRO A 107 21.17 -13.69 30.11
N GLY A 108 21.27 -12.38 29.83
CA GLY A 108 20.64 -11.74 28.67
C GLY A 108 19.10 -11.68 28.70
N ARG A 109 18.46 -11.97 29.85
CA ARG A 109 17.00 -11.96 30.03
C ARG A 109 16.60 -11.03 31.18
N SER A 110 15.31 -10.69 31.23
CA SER A 110 14.72 -9.86 32.29
C SER A 110 14.00 -10.69 33.37
N SER A 111 14.07 -12.02 33.32
CA SER A 111 13.38 -12.94 34.24
C SER A 111 14.31 -14.08 34.63
N CYS A 112 14.15 -14.64 35.83
CA CYS A 112 14.89 -15.81 36.29
C CYS A 112 14.45 -17.08 35.56
N GLU A 113 15.31 -18.10 35.56
CA GLU A 113 15.06 -19.37 34.86
C GLU A 113 13.78 -20.07 35.32
N PRO A 114 13.45 -20.15 36.64
CA PRO A 114 12.19 -20.72 37.09
C PRO A 114 10.95 -19.99 36.56
N CYS A 115 11.02 -18.65 36.47
CA CYS A 115 9.94 -17.87 35.88
C CYS A 115 9.83 -18.08 34.36
N LEU A 116 10.95 -18.28 33.67
CA LEU A 116 11.00 -18.59 32.26
C LEU A 116 10.42 -19.98 31.99
N GLU A 117 10.76 -21.00 32.77
CA GLU A 117 10.18 -22.34 32.61
C GLU A 117 8.68 -22.36 32.92
N LYS A 118 8.23 -21.69 33.98
CA LYS A 118 6.78 -21.54 34.23
C LYS A 118 6.05 -20.92 33.03
N ARG A 119 6.68 -19.94 32.35
CA ARG A 119 6.12 -19.36 31.12
C ARG A 119 6.11 -20.36 29.97
N ARG A 120 7.23 -21.04 29.72
CA ARG A 120 7.35 -22.06 28.66
C ARG A 120 6.35 -23.20 28.87
N ALA A 121 6.15 -23.66 30.10
CA ALA A 121 5.16 -24.67 30.46
C ALA A 121 3.73 -24.20 30.15
N ALA A 122 3.38 -22.97 30.54
CA ALA A 122 2.07 -22.38 30.22
C ALA A 122 1.87 -22.24 28.70
N ASP A 123 2.91 -21.81 27.97
CA ASP A 123 2.87 -21.69 26.51
C ASP A 123 2.67 -23.06 25.83
N ARG A 124 3.38 -24.11 26.30
CA ARG A 124 3.20 -25.50 25.85
C ARG A 124 1.77 -25.99 26.10
N ALA A 125 1.26 -25.79 27.31
CA ALA A 125 -0.10 -26.20 27.69
C ALA A 125 -1.16 -25.50 26.84
N LYS A 126 -1.02 -24.18 26.63
CA LYS A 126 -1.91 -23.41 25.76
C LYS A 126 -1.90 -23.93 24.32
N TYR A 127 -0.72 -24.23 23.78
CA TYR A 127 -0.58 -24.74 22.42
C TYR A 127 -1.18 -26.14 22.28
N ALA A 128 -0.97 -27.01 23.27
CA ALA A 128 -1.56 -28.34 23.32
C ALA A 128 -3.09 -28.27 23.38
N ALA A 129 -3.66 -27.42 24.25
CA ALA A 129 -5.10 -27.20 24.34
C ALA A 129 -5.68 -26.66 23.03
N GLY A 130 -5.02 -25.68 22.40
CA GLY A 130 -5.45 -25.16 21.11
C GLY A 130 -5.40 -26.21 20.00
N LYS A 131 -4.38 -27.08 20.00
CA LYS A 131 -4.29 -28.22 19.06
C LYS A 131 -5.41 -29.23 19.31
N ALA A 132 -5.68 -29.59 20.56
CA ALA A 132 -6.77 -30.51 20.93
C ALA A 132 -8.15 -29.96 20.53
N ALA A 133 -8.35 -28.65 20.64
CA ALA A 133 -9.57 -27.97 20.20
C ALA A 133 -9.65 -27.75 18.66
N GLY A 134 -8.74 -28.33 17.87
CA GLY A 134 -8.72 -28.18 16.41
C GLY A 134 -8.41 -26.76 15.93
N LEU A 135 -7.94 -25.86 16.81
CA LEU A 135 -7.68 -24.48 16.44
C LEU A 135 -6.38 -24.39 15.61
N PRO A 136 -6.38 -23.63 14.49
CA PRO A 136 -5.18 -23.46 13.69
C PRO A 136 -4.05 -22.82 14.51
N TYR A 137 -2.83 -23.31 14.31
CA TYR A 137 -1.62 -22.84 15.01
C TYR A 137 -1.71 -22.89 16.55
N GLY A 138 -2.35 -23.92 17.13
CA GLY A 138 -2.40 -24.11 18.58
C GLY A 138 -3.20 -23.02 19.31
N GLY A 139 -4.29 -22.54 18.69
CA GLY A 139 -5.16 -21.52 19.27
C GLY A 139 -4.76 -20.07 18.96
N ALA A 140 -3.75 -19.84 18.12
CA ALA A 140 -3.44 -18.50 17.63
C ALA A 140 -4.42 -18.08 16.53
N ASN A 141 -5.07 -16.93 16.69
CA ASN A 141 -5.99 -16.40 15.68
C ASN A 141 -5.23 -16.13 14.36
N ALA A 142 -5.46 -16.99 13.36
CA ALA A 142 -4.78 -16.95 12.08
C ALA A 142 -5.01 -15.62 11.34
N ASP A 143 -6.20 -15.04 11.46
CA ASP A 143 -6.52 -13.74 10.88
C ASP A 143 -5.80 -12.60 11.57
N ALA A 144 -5.70 -12.63 12.91
CA ALA A 144 -4.90 -11.66 13.65
C ALA A 144 -3.42 -11.71 13.21
N LYS A 145 -2.87 -12.92 13.06
CA LYS A 145 -1.50 -13.11 12.54
C LYS A 145 -1.35 -12.59 11.12
N ARG A 146 -2.31 -12.87 10.24
CA ARG A 146 -2.35 -12.39 8.85
C ARG A 146 -2.42 -10.87 8.79
N ARG A 147 -3.31 -10.24 9.58
CA ARG A 147 -3.47 -8.79 9.70
C ARG A 147 -2.18 -8.13 10.21
N ALA A 148 -1.57 -8.70 11.25
CA ALA A 148 -0.29 -8.22 11.78
C ALA A 148 0.84 -8.31 10.73
N GLY A 149 0.91 -9.41 9.98
CA GLY A 149 1.86 -9.58 8.87
C GLY A 149 1.67 -8.54 7.77
N ARG A 150 0.42 -8.29 7.36
CA ARG A 150 0.08 -7.23 6.38
C ARG A 150 0.48 -5.84 6.89
N ALA A 151 0.19 -5.53 8.15
CA ALA A 151 0.57 -4.25 8.76
C ALA A 151 2.10 -4.06 8.81
N LYS A 152 2.86 -5.11 9.16
CA LYS A 152 4.33 -5.09 9.14
C LYS A 152 4.87 -4.87 7.72
N SER A 153 4.30 -5.54 6.72
CA SER A 153 4.68 -5.35 5.32
C SER A 153 4.41 -3.92 4.85
N LYS A 154 3.24 -3.36 5.18
CA LYS A 154 2.87 -1.97 4.85
C LYS A 154 3.80 -0.96 5.50
N ARG A 155 4.17 -1.14 6.77
CA ARG A 155 5.15 -0.27 7.45
C ARG A 155 6.52 -0.31 6.76
N ARG A 156 7.01 -1.50 6.41
CA ARG A 156 8.27 -1.67 5.68
C ARG A 156 8.24 -1.01 4.31
N GLN A 157 7.13 -1.12 3.59
CA GLN A 157 6.95 -0.46 2.30
C GLN A 157 6.98 1.06 2.45
N LYS A 158 6.23 1.61 3.42
CA LYS A 158 6.25 3.05 3.71
C LYS A 158 7.65 3.55 4.05
N ALA A 159 8.36 2.84 4.93
CA ALA A 159 9.72 3.19 5.30
C ALA A 159 10.64 3.21 4.06
N ARG A 160 10.56 2.19 3.20
CA ARG A 160 11.36 2.14 1.96
C ARG A 160 11.04 3.29 1.00
N ILE A 161 9.76 3.63 0.84
CA ILE A 161 9.35 4.77 0.00
C ILE A 161 9.92 6.08 0.57
N ALA A 162 9.80 6.29 1.89
CA ALA A 162 10.30 7.49 2.55
C ALA A 162 11.82 7.65 2.42
N THR A 163 12.57 6.55 2.40
CA THR A 163 14.03 6.55 2.19
C THR A 163 14.43 6.46 0.72
N GLY A 164 13.50 6.57 -0.24
CA GLY A 164 13.81 6.49 -1.68
C GLY A 164 14.27 5.12 -2.18
N LEU A 165 13.89 4.03 -1.51
CA LEU A 165 14.30 2.65 -1.83
C LEU A 165 13.18 1.83 -2.47
N CYS A 166 13.59 0.88 -3.32
CA CYS A 166 12.72 -0.10 -3.96
C CYS A 166 11.87 -0.87 -2.92
N ILE A 167 10.54 -0.86 -3.08
CA ILE A 167 9.61 -1.49 -2.13
C ILE A 167 9.78 -3.00 -2.03
N ARG A 168 10.32 -3.65 -3.07
CA ARG A 168 10.54 -5.10 -3.14
C ARG A 168 11.81 -5.51 -2.41
N CYS A 169 12.98 -5.10 -2.93
CA CYS A 169 14.27 -5.52 -2.38
C CYS A 169 14.78 -4.60 -1.27
N GLY A 170 14.43 -3.30 -1.27
CA GLY A 170 14.94 -2.31 -0.32
C GLY A 170 16.43 -2.00 -0.46
N LYS A 171 17.07 -2.32 -1.59
CA LYS A 171 18.52 -2.17 -1.78
C LYS A 171 18.93 -1.01 -2.69
N ARG A 172 18.05 -0.58 -3.59
CA ARG A 172 18.35 0.35 -4.69
C ARG A 172 17.18 1.30 -4.91
N PRO A 173 17.40 2.51 -5.45
CA PRO A 173 16.31 3.42 -5.77
C PRO A 173 15.40 2.85 -6.88
N PRO A 174 14.12 3.26 -6.91
CA PRO A 174 13.20 2.91 -7.98
C PRO A 174 13.54 3.63 -9.28
N VAL A 175 13.07 3.10 -10.41
CA VAL A 175 13.20 3.75 -11.73
C VAL A 175 11.97 4.60 -12.05
N ASP A 176 12.18 5.72 -12.75
CA ASP A 176 11.16 6.53 -13.45
C ASP A 176 9.91 6.88 -12.62
N GLY A 177 10.08 7.48 -11.43
CA GLY A 177 8.94 7.83 -10.56
C GLY A 177 8.12 6.63 -10.04
N GLY A 178 8.60 5.41 -10.29
CA GLY A 178 7.98 4.17 -9.83
C GLY A 178 8.35 3.81 -8.39
N THR A 179 8.00 2.59 -7.97
CA THR A 179 8.28 2.11 -6.60
C THR A 179 9.27 0.94 -6.55
N THR A 180 9.71 0.43 -7.70
CA THR A 180 10.61 -0.72 -7.81
C THR A 180 11.84 -0.41 -8.65
N CYS A 181 13.01 -0.94 -8.26
CA CYS A 181 14.24 -0.81 -9.04
C CYS A 181 14.22 -1.66 -10.31
N ALA A 182 15.04 -1.30 -11.30
CA ALA A 182 15.13 -1.97 -12.61
C ALA A 182 15.23 -3.50 -12.52
N PRO A 183 16.13 -4.09 -11.70
CA PRO A 183 16.25 -5.55 -11.64
C PRO A 183 15.01 -6.24 -11.06
N CYS A 184 14.36 -5.62 -10.06
CA CYS A 184 13.11 -6.15 -9.53
C CYS A 184 11.95 -6.01 -10.53
N ARG A 185 11.97 -4.97 -11.37
CA ARG A 185 11.01 -4.77 -12.46
C ARG A 185 11.20 -5.79 -13.57
N GLN A 186 12.43 -5.98 -14.05
CA GLN A 186 12.78 -6.97 -15.08
C GLN A 186 12.45 -8.40 -14.63
N LYS A 187 12.85 -8.77 -13.40
CA LYS A 187 12.50 -10.10 -12.85
C LYS A 187 10.99 -10.31 -12.77
N ARG A 188 10.22 -9.27 -12.45
CA ARG A 188 8.75 -9.33 -12.46
C ARG A 188 8.22 -9.56 -13.87
N GLN A 189 8.66 -8.75 -14.83
CA GLN A 189 8.20 -8.84 -16.22
C GLN A 189 8.53 -10.21 -16.83
N ALA A 190 9.72 -10.75 -16.57
CA ALA A 190 10.08 -12.10 -17.00
C ALA A 190 9.15 -13.16 -16.40
N ALA A 191 8.85 -13.07 -15.10
CA ALA A 191 7.92 -13.98 -14.43
C ALA A 191 6.48 -13.84 -14.97
N GLU A 192 6.00 -12.61 -15.19
CA GLU A 192 4.68 -12.32 -15.77
C GLU A 192 4.57 -12.89 -17.19
N LYS A 193 5.61 -12.73 -18.02
CA LYS A 193 5.65 -13.28 -19.38
C LYS A 193 5.62 -14.81 -19.37
N ARG A 194 6.39 -15.45 -18.49
CA ARG A 194 6.39 -16.91 -18.31
C ARG A 194 5.01 -17.41 -17.87
N GLN A 195 4.46 -16.84 -16.80
CA GLN A 195 3.15 -17.21 -16.28
C GLN A 195 2.04 -17.02 -17.32
N TYR A 196 2.11 -15.95 -18.12
CA TYR A 196 1.18 -15.72 -19.20
C TYR A 196 1.24 -16.82 -20.27
N ALA A 197 2.46 -17.19 -20.70
CA ALA A 197 2.67 -18.26 -21.68
C ALA A 197 2.23 -19.62 -21.15
N GLU A 198 2.58 -19.95 -19.90
CA GLU A 198 2.18 -21.19 -19.22
C GLU A 198 0.66 -21.29 -19.11
N ARG A 199 -0.02 -20.20 -18.69
CA ARG A 199 -1.48 -20.17 -18.61
C ARG A 199 -2.13 -20.31 -19.98
N ARG A 200 -1.61 -19.62 -21.00
CA ARG A 200 -2.09 -19.75 -22.39
C ARG A 200 -1.96 -21.19 -22.90
N ALA A 201 -0.80 -21.81 -22.70
CA ALA A 201 -0.55 -23.18 -23.14
C ALA A 201 -1.43 -24.21 -22.41
N ALA A 202 -1.71 -23.98 -21.13
CA ALA A 202 -2.59 -24.84 -20.33
C ALA A 202 -4.10 -24.55 -20.53
N GLY A 203 -4.48 -23.64 -21.44
CA GLY A 203 -5.88 -23.25 -21.62
C GLY A 203 -6.50 -22.55 -20.41
N LEU A 204 -5.69 -21.82 -19.63
CA LEU A 204 -6.09 -21.13 -18.40
C LEU A 204 -6.18 -19.62 -18.58
N CYS A 205 -7.12 -19.02 -17.86
CA CYS A 205 -7.41 -17.60 -17.88
C CYS A 205 -6.19 -16.84 -17.34
N THR A 206 -5.68 -15.91 -18.15
CA THR A 206 -4.52 -15.10 -17.79
C THR A 206 -4.75 -14.21 -16.56
N ARG A 207 -6.00 -13.95 -16.18
CA ARG A 207 -6.41 -13.14 -15.02
C ARG A 207 -6.59 -13.95 -13.74
N CYS A 208 -7.50 -14.92 -13.73
CA CYS A 208 -7.86 -15.68 -12.52
C CYS A 208 -7.32 -17.12 -12.48
N GLY A 209 -6.85 -17.67 -13.61
CA GLY A 209 -6.35 -19.04 -13.69
C GLY A 209 -7.41 -20.13 -13.88
N ALA A 210 -8.69 -19.78 -14.05
CA ALA A 210 -9.75 -20.74 -14.40
C ALA A 210 -9.62 -21.21 -15.87
N PRO A 211 -10.11 -22.41 -16.24
CA PRO A 211 -10.08 -22.88 -17.62
C PRO A 211 -10.82 -21.94 -18.59
N VAL A 212 -10.37 -21.92 -19.84
CA VAL A 212 -10.90 -21.07 -20.92
C VAL A 212 -11.29 -21.94 -22.11
N HIS A 213 -12.41 -21.59 -22.75
CA HIS A 213 -12.88 -22.20 -23.99
C HIS A 213 -12.40 -21.40 -25.21
N ASP A 214 -12.31 -22.06 -26.36
CA ASP A 214 -12.13 -21.44 -27.69
C ASP A 214 -10.86 -20.61 -27.87
N GLY A 215 -9.75 -21.03 -27.22
CA GLY A 215 -8.45 -20.37 -27.37
C GLY A 215 -8.39 -18.93 -26.84
N LEU A 216 -9.42 -18.47 -26.12
CA LEU A 216 -9.47 -17.14 -25.55
C LEU A 216 -8.42 -16.96 -24.45
N SER A 217 -7.99 -15.72 -24.25
CA SER A 217 -7.00 -15.39 -23.21
C SER A 217 -7.58 -15.24 -21.80
N ARG A 218 -8.92 -15.21 -21.68
CA ARG A 218 -9.66 -15.01 -20.43
C ARG A 218 -10.96 -15.82 -20.45
N CYS A 219 -11.38 -16.30 -19.28
CA CYS A 219 -12.68 -16.95 -19.12
C CYS A 219 -13.83 -15.93 -19.20
N ALA A 220 -15.02 -16.39 -19.56
CA ALA A 220 -16.21 -15.54 -19.73
C ALA A 220 -16.47 -14.59 -18.54
N PRO A 221 -16.41 -15.03 -17.26
CA PRO A 221 -16.59 -14.11 -16.13
C PRO A 221 -15.56 -12.97 -16.09
N CYS A 222 -14.29 -13.27 -16.39
CA CYS A 222 -13.25 -12.24 -16.42
C CYS A 222 -13.46 -11.26 -17.58
N THR A 223 -13.89 -11.76 -18.74
CA THR A 223 -14.23 -10.93 -19.91
C THR A 223 -15.35 -9.94 -19.58
N VAL A 224 -16.45 -10.40 -18.99
CA VAL A 224 -17.57 -9.53 -18.57
C VAL A 224 -17.11 -8.47 -17.57
N ILE A 225 -16.28 -8.82 -16.58
CA ILE A 225 -15.75 -7.84 -15.63
C ILE A 225 -14.85 -6.81 -16.33
N ASP A 226 -14.03 -7.23 -17.28
CA ASP A 226 -13.16 -6.32 -18.04
C ASP A 226 -13.97 -5.38 -18.96
N GLU A 227 -15.13 -5.84 -19.45
CA GLU A 227 -16.08 -5.05 -20.22
C GLU A 227 -16.85 -4.07 -19.33
N ALA A 228 -17.37 -4.51 -18.18
CA ALA A 228 -18.05 -3.65 -17.22
C ALA A 228 -17.14 -2.54 -16.66
N GLY A 229 -15.84 -2.81 -16.54
CA GLY A 229 -14.85 -1.80 -16.15
C GLY A 229 -14.48 -0.83 -17.29
N ARG A 230 -14.90 -1.10 -18.52
CA ARG A 230 -14.62 -0.24 -19.68
C ARG A 230 -15.63 0.90 -19.68
N ASN A 231 -15.16 2.14 -19.73
CA ASN A 231 -16.01 3.32 -19.94
C ASN A 231 -15.73 3.86 -21.36
N PRO A 232 -16.54 3.46 -22.37
CA PRO A 232 -16.34 3.87 -23.76
C PRO A 232 -16.43 5.39 -23.92
N GLU A 233 -17.36 6.05 -23.21
CA GLU A 233 -17.56 7.50 -23.30
C GLU A 233 -16.32 8.26 -22.85
N ARG A 234 -15.74 7.92 -21.71
CA ARG A 234 -14.50 8.53 -21.21
C ARG A 234 -13.32 8.29 -22.15
N LYS A 235 -13.20 7.09 -22.71
CA LYS A 235 -12.16 6.75 -23.69
C LYS A 235 -12.35 7.57 -24.97
N ASN A 236 -13.58 7.68 -25.45
CA ASN A 236 -13.94 8.43 -26.65
C ASN A 236 -13.73 9.94 -26.44
N ALA A 237 -14.10 10.48 -25.28
CA ALA A 237 -13.86 11.88 -24.91
C ALA A 237 -12.36 12.20 -24.89
N ARG A 238 -11.54 11.38 -24.22
CA ARG A 238 -10.08 11.54 -24.23
C ARG A 238 -9.49 11.43 -25.64
N SER A 239 -10.00 10.50 -26.44
CA SER A 239 -9.55 10.34 -27.83
C SER A 239 -9.92 11.54 -28.70
N ARG A 240 -11.13 12.09 -28.55
CA ARG A 240 -11.59 13.30 -29.24
C ARG A 240 -10.77 14.52 -28.81
N GLN A 241 -10.50 14.66 -27.51
CA GLN A 241 -9.65 15.73 -26.98
C GLN A 241 -8.24 15.64 -27.55
N LEU A 242 -7.60 14.47 -27.49
CA LEU A 242 -6.25 14.28 -28.04
C LEU A 242 -6.20 14.51 -29.55
N TYR A 243 -7.25 14.14 -30.27
CA TYR A 243 -7.40 14.43 -31.70
C TYR A 243 -7.43 15.95 -31.93
N ALA A 244 -8.27 16.69 -31.20
CA ALA A 244 -8.37 18.15 -31.32
C ALA A 244 -7.07 18.86 -30.96
N GLU A 245 -6.42 18.48 -29.84
CA GLU A 245 -5.13 19.02 -29.41
C GLU A 245 -4.03 18.79 -30.46
N ARG A 246 -3.95 17.58 -31.02
CA ARG A 246 -2.98 17.26 -32.09
C ARG A 246 -3.27 18.05 -33.36
N ARG A 247 -4.53 18.19 -33.76
CA ARG A 247 -4.92 18.98 -34.94
C ARG A 247 -4.56 20.46 -34.75
N ALA A 248 -4.83 21.03 -33.58
CA ALA A 248 -4.48 22.41 -33.26
C ALA A 248 -2.95 22.65 -33.25
N ALA A 249 -2.18 21.67 -32.77
CA ALA A 249 -0.71 21.73 -32.77
C ALA A 249 -0.05 21.33 -34.10
N GLY A 250 -0.83 21.04 -35.15
CA GLY A 250 -0.27 20.60 -36.45
C GLY A 250 0.43 19.24 -36.40
N LEU A 251 0.01 18.36 -35.49
CA LEU A 251 0.56 17.02 -35.27
C LEU A 251 -0.34 15.92 -35.83
N CYS A 252 0.31 14.83 -36.26
CA CYS A 252 -0.31 13.61 -36.74
C CYS A 252 -1.21 12.99 -35.66
N THR A 253 -2.47 12.76 -35.99
CA THR A 253 -3.47 12.21 -35.06
C THR A 253 -3.17 10.77 -34.64
N ALA A 254 -2.36 10.03 -35.40
CA ALA A 254 -1.94 8.66 -35.09
C ALA A 254 -0.69 8.62 -34.21
N CYS A 255 0.45 9.12 -34.71
CA CYS A 255 1.75 8.99 -34.03
C CYS A 255 2.19 10.24 -33.24
N GLY A 256 1.61 11.42 -33.50
CA GLY A 256 1.98 12.68 -32.86
C GLY A 256 3.17 13.44 -33.47
N ALA A 257 3.75 12.97 -34.59
CA ALA A 257 4.78 13.70 -35.32
C ALA A 257 4.20 14.92 -36.08
N PRO A 258 4.98 15.97 -36.40
CA PRO A 258 4.52 17.08 -37.24
C PRO A 258 3.88 16.59 -38.54
N SER A 259 2.72 17.12 -38.89
CA SER A 259 1.97 16.73 -40.09
C SER A 259 1.68 17.89 -41.04
N GLN A 260 2.32 19.05 -40.83
CA GLN A 260 2.21 20.23 -41.72
C GLN A 260 0.75 20.60 -42.04
N GLY A 261 -0.14 20.52 -41.04
CA GLY A 261 -1.56 20.82 -41.20
C GLY A 261 -2.44 19.63 -41.64
N ALA A 262 -1.88 18.53 -42.13
CA ALA A 262 -2.62 17.31 -42.46
C ALA A 262 -3.08 16.54 -41.20
N SER A 263 -4.12 15.70 -41.32
CA SER A 263 -4.64 14.91 -40.19
C SER A 263 -3.69 13.79 -39.75
N ARG A 264 -2.83 13.31 -40.65
CA ARG A 264 -1.77 12.32 -40.41
C ARG A 264 -0.53 12.70 -41.20
N CYS A 265 0.65 12.31 -40.71
CA CYS A 265 1.88 12.37 -41.50
C CYS A 265 1.86 11.32 -42.61
N VAL A 266 2.66 11.52 -43.67
CA VAL A 266 2.71 10.64 -44.86
C VAL A 266 2.83 9.15 -44.49
N PRO A 267 3.75 8.70 -43.60
CA PRO A 267 3.85 7.27 -43.27
C PRO A 267 2.60 6.70 -42.56
N CYS A 268 1.96 7.52 -41.72
CA CYS A 268 0.73 7.08 -41.04
C CYS A 268 -0.49 7.11 -41.97
N ALA A 269 -0.50 8.00 -42.96
CA ALA A 269 -1.53 8.04 -43.99
C ALA A 269 -1.41 6.81 -44.90
N GLU A 270 -0.22 6.52 -45.41
CA GLU A 270 0.10 5.36 -46.24
C GLU A 270 -0.22 4.04 -45.52
N LYS A 271 0.26 3.87 -44.28
CA LYS A 271 -0.07 2.69 -43.48
C LYS A 271 -1.58 2.51 -43.28
N SER A 272 -2.32 3.60 -43.12
CA SER A 272 -3.78 3.52 -43.02
C SER A 272 -4.46 3.20 -44.34
N TYR A 273 -3.91 3.67 -45.45
CA TYR A 273 -4.41 3.40 -46.79
C TYR A 273 -4.29 1.90 -47.12
N HIS A 274 -3.08 1.32 -46.95
CA HIS A 274 -2.86 -0.12 -47.15
C HIS A 274 -3.60 -0.99 -46.13
N GLY A 275 -3.88 -0.46 -44.94
CA GLY A 275 -4.67 -1.16 -43.93
C GLY A 275 -6.18 -1.12 -44.16
N SER A 276 -6.67 -0.26 -45.07
CA SER A 276 -8.09 -0.07 -45.33
C SER A 276 -8.68 -1.22 -46.15
N ALA A 277 -9.99 -1.41 -46.04
CA ALA A 277 -10.71 -2.45 -46.81
C ALA A 277 -10.55 -2.26 -48.32
N HIS A 278 -10.31 -1.02 -48.78
CA HIS A 278 -10.02 -0.71 -50.19
C HIS A 278 -8.78 -1.43 -50.73
N PHE A 279 -7.77 -1.73 -49.91
CA PHE A 279 -6.55 -2.42 -50.35
C PHE A 279 -6.57 -3.92 -50.04
N ARG A 280 -7.36 -4.36 -49.04
CA ARG A 280 -7.42 -5.75 -48.56
C ARG A 280 -8.16 -6.75 -49.47
N GLY A 281 -8.47 -6.37 -50.70
CA GLY A 281 -9.21 -7.23 -51.63
C GLY A 281 -9.15 -6.79 -53.09
N ILE A 282 -8.29 -5.81 -53.43
CA ILE A 282 -7.94 -5.57 -54.83
C ILE A 282 -6.72 -6.46 -55.09
N PRO A 283 -6.84 -7.50 -55.93
CA PRO A 283 -5.64 -8.16 -56.44
C PRO A 283 -4.87 -7.09 -57.20
N VAL A 284 -3.60 -6.89 -56.85
CA VAL A 284 -2.69 -6.18 -57.75
C VAL A 284 -2.50 -7.15 -58.92
N TRP A 285 -3.31 -7.00 -59.96
CA TRP A 285 -2.99 -7.57 -61.26
C TRP A 285 -1.84 -6.71 -61.76
N ASP A 286 -0.61 -7.17 -61.62
CA ASP A 286 0.50 -6.58 -62.35
C ASP A 286 0.28 -6.97 -63.81
N PRO A 287 -0.05 -6.01 -64.71
CA PRO A 287 -0.30 -6.34 -66.10
C PRO A 287 0.98 -6.93 -66.68
N ARG A 288 0.91 -8.18 -67.16
CA ARG A 288 2.05 -8.85 -67.77
C ARG A 288 1.97 -8.65 -69.27
N TRP A 289 3.00 -8.02 -69.81
CA TRP A 289 3.09 -7.75 -71.23
C TRP A 289 3.94 -8.83 -71.90
N THR A 290 3.44 -9.42 -72.99
CA THR A 290 4.18 -10.36 -73.82
C THR A 290 4.21 -9.83 -75.25
N VAL A 291 5.40 -9.81 -75.86
CA VAL A 291 5.57 -9.44 -77.28
C VAL A 291 5.61 -10.72 -78.09
N VAL A 292 4.70 -10.88 -79.04
CA VAL A 292 4.60 -12.05 -79.91
C VAL A 292 4.96 -11.63 -81.34
N GLU A 293 5.96 -12.28 -81.92
CA GLU A 293 6.29 -12.09 -83.34
C GLU A 293 5.21 -12.71 -84.23
N LEU A 294 4.63 -11.92 -85.14
CA LEU A 294 3.52 -12.37 -86.00
C LEU A 294 3.94 -13.42 -87.03
N ASP A 295 5.20 -13.39 -87.49
CA ASP A 295 5.69 -14.30 -88.52
C ASP A 295 6.12 -15.66 -87.97
N SER A 296 6.69 -15.67 -86.76
CA SER A 296 7.34 -16.85 -86.17
C SER A 296 6.55 -17.43 -85.00
N GLY A 297 5.61 -16.67 -84.43
CA GLY A 297 4.89 -17.03 -83.21
C GLY A 297 5.78 -17.01 -81.96
N ARG A 298 7.00 -16.46 -82.05
CA ARG A 298 7.94 -16.43 -80.94
C ARG A 298 7.50 -15.38 -79.91
N GLU A 299 7.45 -15.79 -78.65
CA GLU A 299 7.10 -14.94 -77.53
C GLU A 299 8.34 -14.39 -76.83
N HIS A 300 8.28 -13.11 -76.44
CA HIS A 300 9.25 -12.42 -75.61
C HIS A 300 8.53 -11.86 -74.38
N GLY A 301 8.98 -12.23 -73.18
CA GLY A 301 8.34 -11.85 -71.92
C GLY A 301 8.17 -13.04 -70.96
N PRO A 302 7.34 -12.89 -69.90
CA PRO A 302 6.51 -11.73 -69.59
C PRO A 302 7.32 -10.53 -69.06
N PHE A 303 6.85 -9.32 -69.32
CA PHE A 303 7.41 -8.06 -68.84
C PHE A 303 6.47 -7.39 -67.85
N ASP A 304 7.06 -6.78 -66.80
CA ASP A 304 6.31 -6.13 -65.72
C ASP A 304 6.00 -4.64 -66.01
N SER A 305 6.47 -4.10 -67.15
CA SER A 305 6.23 -2.71 -67.55
C SER A 305 6.28 -2.47 -69.06
N GLU A 306 5.58 -1.44 -69.55
CA GLU A 306 5.66 -0.99 -70.95
C GLU A 306 7.08 -0.54 -71.36
N ALA A 307 7.89 -0.09 -70.39
CA ALA A 307 9.28 0.31 -70.65
C ALA A 307 10.16 -0.91 -71.00
N ASP A 308 9.93 -2.05 -70.35
CA ASP A 308 10.64 -3.30 -70.64
C ASP A 308 10.24 -3.88 -72.00
N VAL A 309 8.97 -3.73 -72.40
CA VAL A 309 8.50 -4.04 -73.75
C VAL A 309 9.22 -3.18 -74.79
N ALA A 310 9.30 -1.86 -74.58
CA ALA A 310 9.98 -0.96 -75.50
C ALA A 310 11.48 -1.29 -75.62
N LEU A 311 12.13 -1.70 -74.53
CA LEU A 311 13.51 -2.19 -74.54
C LEU A 311 13.64 -3.49 -75.33
N CYS A 312 12.74 -4.45 -75.14
CA CYS A 312 12.73 -5.71 -75.90
C CYS A 312 12.64 -5.45 -77.40
N LEU A 313 11.71 -4.59 -77.84
CA LEU A 313 11.57 -4.23 -79.26
C LEU A 313 12.85 -3.61 -79.82
N ALA A 314 13.51 -2.74 -79.04
CA ALA A 314 14.75 -2.10 -79.46
C ALA A 314 15.95 -3.08 -79.52
N PHE A 315 16.09 -3.98 -78.53
CA PHE A 315 17.21 -4.92 -78.45
C PHE A 315 17.12 -6.05 -79.46
N GLU A 316 15.94 -6.65 -79.58
CA GLU A 316 15.67 -7.73 -80.54
C GLU A 316 15.46 -7.20 -81.97
N LYS A 317 15.51 -5.87 -82.15
CA LYS A 317 15.29 -5.17 -83.43
C LYS A 317 13.97 -5.57 -84.09
N LEU A 318 12.95 -5.72 -83.27
CA LEU A 318 11.61 -6.11 -83.71
C LEU A 318 10.89 -4.87 -84.23
N ASP A 319 10.31 -5.00 -85.43
CA ASP A 319 9.48 -3.97 -86.01
C ASP A 319 8.09 -3.99 -85.36
N ARG A 320 7.58 -2.81 -85.02
CA ARG A 320 6.31 -2.66 -84.32
C ARG A 320 5.10 -3.14 -85.14
N ASP A 321 5.21 -3.16 -86.46
CA ASP A 321 4.16 -3.62 -87.36
C ASP A 321 4.19 -5.16 -87.58
N ARG A 322 5.21 -5.85 -87.03
CA ARG A 322 5.41 -7.31 -87.15
C ARG A 322 5.31 -8.05 -85.81
N VAL A 323 4.87 -7.36 -84.77
CA VAL A 323 4.72 -7.91 -83.42
C VAL A 323 3.38 -7.50 -82.83
N GLU A 324 2.79 -8.38 -82.05
CA GLU A 324 1.61 -8.11 -81.22
C GLU A 324 2.04 -8.02 -79.76
N VAL A 325 1.59 -6.98 -79.05
CA VAL A 325 1.85 -6.84 -77.61
C VAL A 325 0.57 -7.20 -76.86
N VAL A 326 0.59 -8.32 -76.16
CA VAL A 326 -0.53 -8.84 -75.37
C VAL A 326 -0.34 -8.42 -73.91
N SER A 327 -1.38 -7.89 -73.27
CA SER A 327 -1.39 -7.59 -71.84
C SER A 327 -2.42 -8.48 -71.12
N ASP A 328 -1.96 -9.31 -70.18
CA ASP A 328 -2.79 -10.11 -69.27
C ASP A 328 -2.93 -9.43 -67.90
#